data_AF-A0A669F7P0-F1
#
_entry.id   AF-A0A669F7P0-F1
#
_cell.length_a   1.000
_cell.length_b   1.000
_cell.length_c   1.000
_cell.angle_alpha   90.00
_cell.angle_beta   90.00
_cell.angle_gamma   90.00
#
_symmetry.space_group_name_H-M   'P 1'
#
loop_
_entity.id
_entity.type
_entity.pdbx_description
1 polymer ?
#
loop_
_entity_poly.entity_id
_entity_poly.type
_entity_poly.pdbx_seq_one_letter_code
_entity_poly.pdbx_strand_id
1 'polypeptide(L)'
;ACGFASVCVCGRKRRKLTSKENFLMLNKRGDCFRLALILAMFDGPVCVCVCVFRGVMHLSGGSYGIEPLDSAPDQHLVYRLQDVTSQPRGCQTPHYEHGHDSTEVTVFLFQVRRAVLHKTHYVELLLVVDNDRVRARHRIYMQLNIRVVLVGLEIWNQQNQISTDGAAGEVLNRFTQWREKELVPRRRHDSAQLILRKNFGQTAGMAFVSTVCSRSHGGGINAFNNNLVVSFASIVAHELGHNLGMNHDDGRQCTCPTGACIMNSGATGSKNFSSCSADDFEKMILLTGGACLLNVPRPDEAYSAPYCGNRLVDFGEECDCGSEKECEEDPCCEYRTCKLKSGAQCAYGECCSNCQFLPGGTVCRASTDECDLPEFCNGSSSLCQSDVFIQNGQPCRNQEAYCYNGKCQHYDSQCQAIFGDKAKAAPELCFKEVNSKGDRFGNCGYLNNGFKKCESRNAMCGKLQCSNVQAKTVFGIEPSIISTPIAGGKCYGVDFMLGSDVPDPGMVNEGTKCGENKVCVNFECRSADVLSYDCNVQTKCHGHGVCNSNRNCHCDYGWAPPFCELSGYGGSVDSGPTWNGMSPGELGLT
;
A
#
# COMPACT_ATOMS: atom_id res chain seq x y z
N ALA A 1 31.73 -39.45 35.56
CA ALA A 1 32.72 -39.46 36.65
C ALA A 1 33.87 -38.53 36.28
N CYS A 2 34.46 -37.85 37.27
CA CYS A 2 35.73 -37.07 37.35
C CYS A 2 36.49 -36.63 36.07
N GLY A 3 37.13 -35.46 36.03
CA GLY A 3 37.33 -34.45 37.08
C GLY A 3 38.24 -33.28 36.63
N PHE A 4 38.45 -32.31 37.52
CA PHE A 4 39.33 -31.13 37.33
C PHE A 4 40.83 -31.49 37.38
N ALA A 5 41.68 -30.73 36.66
CA ALA A 5 42.94 -30.20 37.20
C ALA A 5 43.54 -29.09 36.30
N SER A 6 43.80 -27.92 36.89
CA SER A 6 44.66 -26.87 36.32
C SER A 6 46.12 -27.05 36.80
N VAL A 7 46.99 -26.08 36.44
CA VAL A 7 48.37 -25.79 36.93
C VAL A 7 49.46 -26.07 35.89
N CYS A 8 50.50 -25.24 35.63
CA CYS A 8 50.79 -23.79 35.58
C CYS A 8 52.35 -23.63 35.49
N VAL A 9 52.85 -22.39 35.39
CA VAL A 9 54.23 -21.92 35.75
C VAL A 9 55.30 -21.79 34.63
N CYS A 10 55.22 -20.63 33.95
CA CYS A 10 56.25 -19.56 33.87
C CYS A 10 57.69 -19.74 33.34
N GLY A 11 58.04 -18.85 32.38
CA GLY A 11 59.34 -18.13 32.33
C GLY A 11 59.84 -17.82 30.90
N ARG A 12 60.39 -16.64 30.56
CA ARG A 12 60.52 -15.33 31.26
C ARG A 12 60.95 -14.23 30.25
N LYS A 13 60.32 -13.04 30.26
CA LYS A 13 60.77 -11.75 29.63
C LYS A 13 60.87 -11.71 28.07
N ARG A 14 60.47 -10.65 27.33
CA ARG A 14 60.36 -9.18 27.60
C ARG A 14 59.38 -8.47 26.62
N ARG A 15 58.64 -7.46 27.12
CA ARG A 15 57.85 -6.38 26.40
C ARG A 15 56.58 -6.85 25.62
N LYS A 16 55.35 -6.66 26.16
CA LYS A 16 54.45 -5.47 26.18
C LYS A 16 53.82 -5.15 24.81
N LEU A 17 52.51 -5.11 24.57
CA LEU A 17 51.26 -5.26 25.37
C LEU A 17 50.19 -5.93 24.47
N THR A 18 49.61 -7.09 24.84
CA THR A 18 48.17 -7.30 25.22
C THR A 18 47.13 -6.73 24.23
N SER A 19 46.17 -7.49 23.69
CA SER A 19 45.53 -8.75 24.17
C SER A 19 45.58 -9.92 23.18
N LYS A 20 45.40 -11.15 23.71
CA LYS A 20 45.15 -12.42 23.00
C LYS A 20 43.96 -13.09 23.68
N GLU A 21 43.01 -13.62 22.91
CA GLU A 21 42.10 -14.70 23.32
C GLU A 21 41.93 -15.62 22.10
N ASN A 22 42.51 -16.83 22.14
CA ASN A 22 41.94 -18.10 22.64
C ASN A 22 41.29 -18.92 21.51
N PHE A 23 42.05 -19.86 20.94
CA PHE A 23 41.51 -20.89 20.05
C PHE A 23 40.71 -21.92 20.86
N LEU A 24 39.44 -22.11 20.51
CA LEU A 24 38.63 -23.27 20.93
C LEU A 24 38.39 -24.19 19.72
N MET A 25 38.95 -25.40 19.75
CA MET A 25 38.60 -26.47 18.82
C MET A 25 37.43 -27.26 19.40
N LEU A 26 36.26 -27.20 18.75
CA LEU A 26 35.10 -28.05 19.07
C LEU A 26 34.77 -28.96 17.90
N ASN A 27 34.56 -30.24 18.22
CA ASN A 27 34.49 -31.33 17.24
C ASN A 27 33.04 -31.56 16.76
N LYS A 28 32.87 -31.89 15.47
CA LYS A 28 31.58 -31.82 14.76
C LYS A 28 30.74 -33.09 14.91
N ARG A 29 29.49 -33.00 15.39
CA ARG A 29 28.43 -34.03 15.27
C ARG A 29 27.02 -33.41 15.33
N GLY A 30 26.14 -33.82 14.40
CA GLY A 30 24.68 -33.60 14.46
C GLY A 30 24.14 -32.48 13.57
N ASP A 31 23.05 -32.77 12.87
CA ASP A 31 22.34 -31.84 11.97
C ASP A 31 21.56 -30.77 12.74
N CYS A 32 21.47 -29.55 12.18
CA CYS A 32 20.65 -28.49 12.75
C CYS A 32 20.07 -27.58 11.65
N PHE A 33 18.77 -27.71 11.38
CA PHE A 33 17.98 -26.70 10.68
C PHE A 33 17.45 -25.71 11.71
N ARG A 34 17.95 -24.46 11.72
CA ARG A 34 17.29 -23.34 12.43
C ARG A 34 17.36 -22.03 11.65
N LEU A 35 16.25 -21.31 11.70
CA LEU A 35 16.16 -19.90 11.35
C LEU A 35 16.85 -19.10 12.46
N ALA A 36 17.80 -18.23 12.11
CA ALA A 36 18.46 -17.33 13.04
C ALA A 36 18.12 -15.89 12.62
N LEU A 37 17.29 -15.25 13.43
CA LEU A 37 17.09 -13.79 13.45
C LEU A 37 18.20 -13.22 14.34
N ILE A 38 18.95 -12.21 13.86
CA ILE A 38 20.01 -11.58 14.66
C ILE A 38 19.49 -10.26 15.21
N LEU A 39 19.24 -10.26 16.52
CA LEU A 39 18.98 -9.08 17.33
C LEU A 39 20.25 -8.22 17.42
N ALA A 40 20.09 -6.90 17.36
CA ALA A 40 21.14 -5.96 17.71
C ALA A 40 21.14 -5.73 19.24
N MET A 41 22.30 -5.86 19.89
CA MET A 41 22.53 -5.38 21.25
C MET A 41 23.94 -4.79 21.33
N PHE A 42 24.11 -3.76 22.15
CA PHE A 42 25.37 -3.01 22.30
C PHE A 42 26.26 -3.55 23.44
N ASP A 43 27.55 -3.24 23.32
CA ASP A 43 28.61 -3.25 24.35
C ASP A 43 28.91 -4.56 25.11
N GLY A 44 29.55 -5.50 24.38
CA GLY A 44 30.32 -6.60 24.96
C GLY A 44 31.10 -7.40 23.92
N PRO A 45 32.20 -8.11 24.28
CA PRO A 45 32.89 -9.01 23.37
C PRO A 45 32.02 -10.25 23.08
N VAL A 46 31.69 -10.47 21.80
CA VAL A 46 30.77 -11.52 21.38
C VAL A 46 31.51 -12.82 21.06
N CYS A 47 31.08 -13.93 21.65
CA CYS A 47 31.51 -15.27 21.26
C CYS A 47 30.41 -15.95 20.45
N VAL A 48 30.65 -16.21 19.16
CA VAL A 48 29.64 -16.74 18.21
C VAL A 48 30.03 -18.14 17.75
N CYS A 49 29.08 -19.09 17.83
CA CYS A 49 29.26 -20.42 17.26
C CYS A 49 28.97 -20.40 15.75
N VAL A 50 29.90 -20.91 14.94
CA VAL A 50 29.99 -20.59 13.50
C VAL A 50 29.04 -21.44 12.64
N CYS A 51 28.08 -20.78 11.99
CA CYS A 51 27.35 -21.25 10.81
C CYS A 51 27.18 -20.09 9.82
N VAL A 52 27.22 -20.38 8.52
CA VAL A 52 27.33 -19.41 7.39
C VAL A 52 26.47 -18.14 7.54
N PHE A 53 27.12 -16.96 7.55
CA PHE A 53 26.47 -15.65 7.69
C PHE A 53 26.17 -15.01 6.32
N ARG A 54 24.95 -14.48 6.15
CA ARG A 54 24.63 -13.43 5.17
C ARG A 54 23.79 -12.36 5.87
N GLY A 55 24.14 -11.09 5.74
CA GLY A 55 23.40 -10.02 6.40
C GLY A 55 24.00 -8.62 6.20
N VAL A 56 23.36 -7.63 6.80
CA VAL A 56 23.84 -6.24 6.87
C VAL A 56 24.13 -5.90 8.33
N MET A 57 25.26 -5.25 8.57
CA MET A 57 25.69 -4.79 9.88
C MET A 57 25.69 -3.25 9.91
N HIS A 58 25.03 -2.67 10.91
CA HIS A 58 25.06 -1.24 11.17
C HIS A 58 26.02 -0.96 12.32
N LEU A 59 27.03 -0.13 12.05
CA LEU A 59 27.98 0.39 13.03
C LEU A 59 27.89 1.91 13.03
N SER A 60 28.36 2.56 14.10
CA SER A 60 28.35 4.03 14.23
C SER A 60 29.09 4.79 13.11
N GLY A 61 29.93 4.10 12.32
CA GLY A 61 30.64 4.64 11.16
C GLY A 61 30.11 4.23 9.79
N GLY A 62 28.98 3.50 9.69
CA GLY A 62 28.38 3.14 8.39
C GLY A 62 27.64 1.80 8.36
N SER A 63 27.15 1.44 7.17
CA SER A 63 26.43 0.18 6.90
C SER A 63 27.30 -0.76 6.06
N TYR A 64 27.44 -2.01 6.49
CA TYR A 64 28.34 -3.00 5.88
C TYR A 64 27.55 -4.24 5.44
N GLY A 65 27.78 -4.72 4.22
CA GLY A 65 27.29 -6.01 3.75
C GLY A 65 28.24 -7.14 4.16
N ILE A 66 27.70 -8.29 4.55
CA ILE A 66 28.44 -9.53 4.82
C ILE A 66 27.85 -10.66 3.98
N GLU A 67 28.70 -11.35 3.22
CA GLU A 67 28.34 -12.56 2.48
C GLU A 67 29.49 -13.58 2.38
N PRO A 68 29.21 -14.89 2.27
CA PRO A 68 30.25 -15.89 2.07
C PRO A 68 30.90 -15.72 0.70
N LEU A 69 32.18 -16.04 0.61
CA LEU A 69 32.92 -16.03 -0.64
C LEU A 69 32.52 -17.25 -1.49
N ASP A 70 32.11 -17.05 -2.75
CA ASP A 70 31.65 -18.15 -3.61
C ASP A 70 32.71 -19.26 -3.82
N SER A 71 34.00 -18.91 -3.70
CA SER A 71 35.14 -19.84 -3.77
C SER A 71 35.53 -20.48 -2.42
N ALA A 72 35.04 -19.95 -1.30
CA ALA A 72 35.38 -20.37 0.06
C ALA A 72 34.21 -20.03 1.01
N PRO A 73 33.19 -20.90 1.15
CA PRO A 73 31.96 -20.59 1.90
C PRO A 73 32.15 -20.52 3.43
N ASP A 74 33.34 -20.82 3.92
CA ASP A 74 33.84 -20.60 5.29
C ASP A 74 34.44 -19.20 5.49
N GLN A 75 34.76 -18.48 4.40
CA GLN A 75 35.24 -17.10 4.39
C GLN A 75 34.12 -16.14 4.03
N HIS A 76 34.16 -14.93 4.59
CA HIS A 76 33.12 -13.92 4.39
C HIS A 76 33.72 -12.61 3.87
N LEU A 77 33.17 -12.12 2.76
CA LEU A 77 33.42 -10.78 2.25
C LEU A 77 32.66 -9.77 3.11
N VAL A 78 33.35 -8.71 3.54
CA VAL A 78 32.75 -7.56 4.24
C VAL A 78 33.04 -6.30 3.43
N TYR A 79 31.99 -5.59 3.01
CA TYR A 79 32.12 -4.38 2.19
C TYR A 79 31.22 -3.25 2.71
N ARG A 80 31.60 -2.00 2.49
CA ARG A 80 30.70 -0.86 2.78
C ARG A 80 29.63 -0.80 1.69
N LEU A 81 28.36 -0.68 2.09
CA LEU A 81 27.25 -0.64 1.13
C LEU A 81 27.28 0.60 0.22
N GLN A 82 27.91 1.68 0.66
CA GLN A 82 28.16 2.92 -0.10
C GLN A 82 29.16 2.76 -1.26
N ASP A 83 30.03 1.74 -1.23
CA ASP A 83 31.13 1.59 -2.20
C ASP A 83 30.73 0.67 -3.38
N VAL A 84 29.50 0.15 -3.39
CA VAL A 84 29.00 -0.79 -4.40
C VAL A 84 28.36 -0.02 -5.56
N THR A 85 29.08 0.05 -6.69
CA THR A 85 28.56 0.64 -7.93
C THR A 85 28.01 -0.44 -8.86
N SER A 86 26.75 -0.29 -9.28
CA SER A 86 26.15 -1.10 -10.35
C SER A 86 25.84 -0.22 -11.57
N GLN A 87 25.82 -0.81 -12.77
CA GLN A 87 25.37 -0.10 -13.97
C GLN A 87 23.93 0.41 -13.77
N PRO A 88 23.63 1.68 -14.12
CA PRO A 88 22.30 2.24 -13.92
C PRO A 88 21.28 1.52 -14.79
N ARG A 89 20.15 1.16 -14.16
CA ARG A 89 18.88 0.84 -14.83
C ARG A 89 17.90 1.93 -14.41
N GLY A 90 17.16 2.49 -15.36
CA GLY A 90 16.18 3.54 -15.10
C GLY A 90 14.76 3.04 -15.35
N CYS A 91 13.78 3.56 -14.63
CA CYS A 91 12.36 3.26 -14.82
C CYS A 91 11.73 4.02 -16.01
N GLN A 92 12.54 4.60 -16.89
CA GLN A 92 12.09 5.39 -18.04
C GLN A 92 12.89 5.08 -19.32
N THR A 93 12.27 5.31 -20.47
CA THR A 93 12.95 5.39 -21.78
C THR A 93 13.18 6.86 -22.16
N PRO A 94 14.35 7.22 -22.73
CA PRO A 94 14.71 8.62 -22.94
C PRO A 94 13.89 9.27 -24.06
N HIS A 95 13.38 10.47 -23.80
CA HIS A 95 12.79 11.36 -24.80
C HIS A 95 13.51 12.72 -24.80
N TYR A 96 13.66 13.30 -25.99
CA TYR A 96 14.34 14.59 -26.20
C TYR A 96 13.41 15.75 -25.84
N GLU A 97 13.88 16.64 -24.95
CA GLU A 97 13.20 17.91 -24.66
C GLU A 97 13.64 19.03 -25.60
N HIS A 98 12.68 19.84 -26.04
CA HIS A 98 12.90 21.22 -26.48
C HIS A 98 12.17 22.13 -25.50
N GLY A 99 12.93 22.85 -24.67
CA GLY A 99 12.34 23.74 -23.65
C GLY A 99 11.87 25.08 -24.22
N HIS A 100 10.95 25.73 -23.50
CA HIS A 100 10.78 27.19 -23.58
C HIS A 100 10.20 27.80 -22.30
N ASP A 101 10.91 28.83 -21.85
CA ASP A 101 10.61 29.98 -20.98
C ASP A 101 9.48 30.01 -19.93
N SER A 102 9.80 30.66 -18.81
CA SER A 102 8.99 30.77 -17.59
C SER A 102 8.12 32.03 -17.54
N THR A 103 6.94 31.95 -16.90
CA THR A 103 6.22 33.12 -16.36
C THR A 103 5.68 32.86 -14.95
N GLU A 104 5.80 33.85 -14.07
CA GLU A 104 5.41 33.77 -12.66
C GLU A 104 3.89 33.86 -12.48
N VAL A 105 3.32 33.07 -11.55
CA VAL A 105 1.91 33.22 -11.12
C VAL A 105 1.81 33.13 -9.59
N THR A 106 1.10 34.10 -9.01
CA THR A 106 0.96 34.32 -7.57
C THR A 106 0.00 33.30 -6.91
N VAL A 107 0.44 32.67 -5.82
CA VAL A 107 -0.38 31.67 -5.08
C VAL A 107 -1.23 32.34 -3.99
N PHE A 108 -2.55 32.16 -4.06
CA PHE A 108 -3.48 32.52 -3.00
C PHE A 108 -3.62 31.38 -1.99
N LEU A 109 -3.27 31.63 -0.72
CA LEU A 109 -3.38 30.68 0.39
C LEU A 109 -4.82 30.64 0.95
N PHE A 110 -5.49 29.50 0.83
CA PHE A 110 -6.72 29.21 1.59
C PHE A 110 -6.40 28.42 2.86
N GLN A 111 -6.86 28.90 4.02
CA GLN A 111 -6.55 28.31 5.34
C GLN A 111 -7.45 27.11 5.70
N VAL A 112 -7.15 25.93 5.15
CA VAL A 112 -7.77 24.61 5.43
C VAL A 112 -6.67 23.54 5.17
N ARG A 113 -6.42 22.44 5.92
CA ARG A 113 -7.13 21.76 7.03
C ARG A 113 -6.19 21.17 8.12
N ARG A 114 -5.11 21.86 8.54
CA ARG A 114 -3.88 21.37 9.26
C ARG A 114 -3.96 20.23 10.31
N ALA A 115 -5.12 19.91 10.89
CA ALA A 115 -5.26 18.88 11.92
C ALA A 115 -4.95 17.43 11.47
N VAL A 116 -5.03 17.11 10.18
CA VAL A 116 -4.83 15.73 9.68
C VAL A 116 -3.34 15.33 9.70
N LEU A 117 -2.43 16.24 9.36
CA LEU A 117 -0.99 15.98 9.26
C LEU A 117 -0.28 15.71 10.60
N HIS A 118 -0.91 16.05 11.73
CA HIS A 118 -0.35 15.76 13.06
C HIS A 118 -0.57 14.32 13.52
N LYS A 119 -1.38 13.53 12.80
CA LYS A 119 -1.56 12.10 13.11
C LYS A 119 -0.42 11.26 12.51
N THR A 120 0.00 10.23 13.23
CA THR A 120 0.92 9.23 12.70
C THR A 120 0.19 8.36 11.70
N HIS A 121 0.77 8.16 10.52
CA HIS A 121 0.21 7.31 9.46
C HIS A 121 1.00 5.99 9.40
N TYR A 122 0.29 4.87 9.28
CA TYR A 122 0.83 3.51 9.16
C TYR A 122 0.50 2.97 7.77
N VAL A 123 1.33 2.07 7.24
CA VAL A 123 1.01 1.32 6.01
C VAL A 123 1.05 -0.16 6.34
N GLU A 124 -0.10 -0.82 6.33
CA GLU A 124 -0.24 -2.27 6.36
C GLU A 124 0.24 -2.85 5.01
N LEU A 125 1.53 -3.20 4.93
CA LEU A 125 2.14 -3.75 3.71
C LEU A 125 2.14 -5.27 3.73
N LEU A 126 1.73 -5.88 2.61
CA LEU A 126 1.86 -7.32 2.38
C LEU A 126 2.82 -7.60 1.21
N LEU A 127 3.86 -8.41 1.45
CA LEU A 127 4.81 -8.81 0.42
C LEU A 127 4.44 -10.17 -0.19
N VAL A 128 4.43 -10.26 -1.51
CA VAL A 128 4.18 -11.52 -2.23
C VAL A 128 5.42 -11.90 -3.04
N VAL A 129 5.89 -13.14 -2.97
CA VAL A 129 7.12 -13.60 -3.64
C VAL A 129 6.82 -14.73 -4.62
N ASP A 130 7.25 -14.56 -5.88
CA ASP A 130 7.02 -15.55 -6.94
C ASP A 130 7.83 -16.85 -6.78
N ASN A 131 7.39 -17.91 -7.47
CA ASN A 131 7.96 -19.24 -7.37
C ASN A 131 9.42 -19.28 -7.89
N ASP A 132 9.72 -18.52 -8.94
CA ASP A 132 11.04 -18.46 -9.56
C ASP A 132 12.08 -17.78 -8.67
N ARG A 133 11.65 -16.85 -7.80
CA ARG A 133 12.49 -16.23 -6.78
C ARG A 133 12.71 -17.11 -5.56
N VAL A 134 11.76 -17.98 -5.22
CA VAL A 134 11.93 -19.04 -4.18
C VAL A 134 12.96 -20.07 -4.62
N ARG A 135 12.85 -20.56 -5.87
CA ARG A 135 13.81 -21.51 -6.47
C ARG A 135 15.25 -20.98 -6.49
N ALA A 136 15.43 -19.65 -6.44
CA ALA A 136 16.73 -18.98 -6.43
C ALA A 136 17.51 -19.00 -5.09
N ARG A 137 16.94 -19.58 -4.00
CA ARG A 137 17.60 -19.78 -2.69
C ARG A 137 18.23 -18.55 -2.00
N HIS A 138 17.78 -17.33 -2.29
CA HIS A 138 18.27 -16.12 -1.60
C HIS A 138 17.17 -15.47 -0.74
N ARG A 139 17.47 -15.25 0.55
CA ARG A 139 16.61 -14.56 1.52
C ARG A 139 16.49 -13.07 1.19
N ILE A 140 15.34 -12.47 1.52
CA ILE A 140 15.04 -11.05 1.35
C ILE A 140 14.96 -10.42 2.75
N TYR A 141 15.54 -9.24 2.93
CA TYR A 141 15.44 -8.42 4.15
C TYR A 141 15.15 -6.98 3.71
N MET A 142 14.13 -6.34 4.26
CA MET A 142 13.76 -4.97 3.88
C MET A 142 13.35 -4.18 5.12
N GLN A 143 13.83 -2.95 5.24
CA GLN A 143 13.40 -1.95 6.22
C GLN A 143 13.20 -0.66 5.44
N LEU A 144 12.07 0.02 5.68
CA LEU A 144 11.68 1.27 5.02
C LEU A 144 11.43 2.34 6.09
N ASN A 145 11.66 3.61 5.75
CA ASN A 145 11.59 4.74 6.69
C ASN A 145 10.33 5.62 6.50
N ILE A 146 9.22 4.94 6.25
CA ILE A 146 7.86 5.34 6.66
C ILE A 146 7.43 4.23 7.65
N ARG A 147 6.37 4.39 8.46
CA ARG A 147 5.85 3.30 9.32
C ARG A 147 5.12 2.24 8.51
N VAL A 148 5.87 1.59 7.65
CA VAL A 148 5.48 0.44 6.84
C VAL A 148 5.58 -0.79 7.72
N VAL A 149 4.43 -1.27 8.18
CA VAL A 149 4.33 -2.47 9.00
C VAL A 149 4.08 -3.64 8.06
N LEU A 150 4.98 -4.62 8.09
CA LEU A 150 4.81 -5.84 7.32
C LEU A 150 3.74 -6.69 8.02
N VAL A 151 2.50 -6.66 7.51
CA VAL A 151 1.37 -7.43 8.06
C VAL A 151 1.21 -8.82 7.44
N GLY A 152 2.01 -9.13 6.42
CA GLY A 152 1.98 -10.45 5.80
C GLY A 152 3.08 -10.68 4.77
N LEU A 153 3.47 -11.94 4.65
CA LEU A 153 4.41 -12.43 3.64
C LEU A 153 3.83 -13.71 3.00
N GLU A 154 3.38 -13.63 1.75
CA GLU A 154 2.93 -14.78 0.99
C GLU A 154 4.00 -15.24 0.01
N ILE A 155 4.33 -16.54 0.04
CA ILE A 155 5.39 -17.12 -0.79
C ILE A 155 4.77 -18.21 -1.66
N TRP A 156 4.75 -18.00 -2.97
CA TRP A 156 4.21 -18.94 -3.96
C TRP A 156 5.18 -20.11 -4.16
N ASN A 157 5.24 -21.02 -3.20
CA ASN A 157 6.25 -22.09 -3.13
C ASN A 157 6.04 -23.28 -4.10
N GLN A 158 4.82 -23.49 -4.60
CA GLN A 158 4.49 -24.55 -5.56
C GLN A 158 4.44 -24.04 -7.01
N GLN A 159 3.60 -23.04 -7.26
CA GLN A 159 3.38 -22.39 -8.55
C GLN A 159 2.92 -20.94 -8.35
N ASN A 160 3.09 -20.08 -9.35
CA ASN A 160 2.56 -18.71 -9.32
C ASN A 160 1.02 -18.74 -9.40
N GLN A 161 0.35 -17.88 -8.63
CA GLN A 161 -1.13 -17.78 -8.65
C GLN A 161 -1.67 -16.93 -9.81
N ILE A 162 -0.78 -16.22 -10.51
CA ILE A 162 -1.05 -15.47 -11.75
C ILE A 162 -0.01 -15.84 -12.82
N SER A 163 -0.35 -15.69 -14.10
CA SER A 163 0.68 -15.63 -15.15
C SER A 163 1.50 -14.36 -14.98
N THR A 164 2.82 -14.52 -14.98
CA THR A 164 3.81 -13.44 -14.90
C THR A 164 4.30 -13.01 -16.29
N ASP A 165 3.66 -13.44 -17.39
CA ASP A 165 4.04 -13.14 -18.78
C ASP A 165 3.66 -11.71 -19.25
N GLY A 166 4.11 -11.27 -20.43
CA GLY A 166 3.76 -9.95 -20.98
C GLY A 166 4.49 -8.75 -20.34
N ALA A 167 3.99 -7.53 -20.57
CA ALA A 167 4.58 -6.28 -20.07
C ALA A 167 4.31 -6.02 -18.57
N ALA A 168 5.01 -5.05 -17.97
CA ALA A 168 4.87 -4.69 -16.56
C ALA A 168 3.41 -4.38 -16.17
N GLY A 169 2.72 -3.54 -16.94
CA GLY A 169 1.31 -3.18 -16.70
C GLY A 169 0.34 -4.36 -16.79
N GLU A 170 0.62 -5.34 -17.65
CA GLU A 170 -0.18 -6.56 -17.73
C GLU A 170 -0.02 -7.44 -16.48
N VAL A 171 1.20 -7.54 -15.95
CA VAL A 171 1.49 -8.29 -14.71
C VAL A 171 0.94 -7.57 -13.49
N LEU A 172 1.09 -6.24 -13.41
CA LEU A 172 0.54 -5.42 -12.33
C LEU A 172 -0.98 -5.57 -12.24
N ASN A 173 -1.68 -5.38 -13.36
CA ASN A 173 -3.13 -5.48 -13.41
C ASN A 173 -3.64 -6.89 -13.04
N ARG A 174 -2.96 -7.97 -13.46
CA ARG A 174 -3.29 -9.34 -13.00
C ARG A 174 -2.99 -9.54 -11.52
N PHE A 175 -1.91 -8.94 -11.00
CA PHE A 175 -1.57 -9.02 -9.58
C PHE A 175 -2.58 -8.28 -8.70
N THR A 176 -3.01 -7.07 -9.08
CA THR A 176 -3.99 -6.31 -8.29
C THR A 176 -5.38 -6.95 -8.34
N GLN A 177 -5.79 -7.53 -9.48
CA GLN A 177 -7.03 -8.32 -9.56
C GLN A 177 -6.98 -9.61 -8.73
N TRP A 178 -5.84 -10.30 -8.69
CA TRP A 178 -5.64 -11.44 -7.79
C TRP A 178 -5.63 -11.00 -6.32
N ARG A 179 -4.98 -9.87 -6.00
CA ARG A 179 -5.01 -9.28 -4.66
C ARG A 179 -6.44 -9.02 -4.21
N GLU A 180 -7.22 -8.34 -5.03
CA GLU A 180 -8.61 -7.97 -4.72
C GLU A 180 -9.49 -9.19 -4.44
N LYS A 181 -9.37 -10.23 -5.28
CA LYS A 181 -10.25 -11.42 -5.24
C LYS A 181 -9.82 -12.47 -4.24
N GLU A 182 -8.52 -12.71 -4.13
CA GLU A 182 -7.97 -13.83 -3.35
C GLU A 182 -7.28 -13.37 -2.06
N LEU A 183 -6.50 -12.28 -2.09
CA LEU A 183 -5.65 -11.88 -0.96
C LEU A 183 -6.40 -11.03 0.08
N VAL A 184 -7.08 -9.96 -0.34
CA VAL A 184 -7.81 -9.04 0.54
C VAL A 184 -8.88 -9.76 1.39
N PRO A 185 -9.67 -10.73 0.88
CA PRO A 185 -10.61 -11.48 1.71
C PRO A 185 -9.95 -12.40 2.73
N ARG A 186 -8.68 -12.79 2.54
CA ARG A 186 -7.92 -13.65 3.47
C ARG A 186 -7.14 -12.85 4.52
N ARG A 187 -6.64 -11.66 4.16
CA ARG A 187 -5.86 -10.76 5.03
C ARG A 187 -6.09 -9.30 4.63
N ARG A 188 -6.47 -8.47 5.60
CA ARG A 188 -6.49 -7.00 5.46
C ARG A 188 -5.06 -6.47 5.25
N HIS A 189 -4.91 -5.47 4.38
CA HIS A 189 -3.66 -4.75 4.13
C HIS A 189 -3.92 -3.56 3.17
N ASP A 190 -3.23 -2.45 3.36
CA ASP A 190 -3.43 -1.19 2.62
C ASP A 190 -2.83 -1.24 1.21
N SER A 191 -1.68 -1.89 1.06
CA SER A 191 -1.00 -2.14 -0.22
C SER A 191 -0.31 -3.51 -0.21
N ALA A 192 -0.25 -4.17 -1.38
CA ALA A 192 0.60 -5.35 -1.57
C ALA A 192 1.65 -5.12 -2.66
N GLN A 193 2.84 -5.68 -2.47
CA GLN A 193 3.95 -5.55 -3.41
C GLN A 193 4.43 -6.92 -3.85
N LEU A 194 4.31 -7.22 -5.15
CA LEU A 194 4.76 -8.48 -5.75
C LEU A 194 6.25 -8.39 -6.09
N ILE A 195 7.01 -9.37 -5.65
CA ILE A 195 8.46 -9.50 -5.86
C ILE A 195 8.68 -10.60 -6.91
N LEU A 196 9.20 -10.19 -8.06
CA LEU A 196 9.34 -11.03 -9.25
C LEU A 196 10.80 -11.28 -9.61
N ARG A 197 11.13 -12.50 -10.05
CA ARG A 197 12.41 -12.77 -10.74
C ARG A 197 12.29 -12.61 -12.25
N LYS A 198 11.72 -11.48 -12.69
CA LYS A 198 11.48 -11.17 -14.10
C LYS A 198 12.15 -9.86 -14.51
N ASN A 199 12.60 -9.79 -15.77
CA ASN A 199 13.08 -8.56 -16.39
C ASN A 199 11.99 -7.94 -17.27
N PHE A 200 11.65 -6.66 -17.06
CA PHE A 200 10.71 -5.90 -17.88
C PHE A 200 11.41 -4.90 -18.83
N GLY A 201 12.72 -5.03 -19.01
CA GLY A 201 13.53 -4.14 -19.83
C GLY A 201 14.21 -3.08 -18.97
N GLN A 202 13.73 -1.83 -19.06
CA GLN A 202 14.21 -0.71 -18.25
C GLN A 202 13.43 -0.63 -16.92
N THR A 203 12.10 -0.68 -17.01
CA THR A 203 11.13 -0.69 -15.89
C THR A 203 11.52 -1.67 -14.78
N ALA A 204 11.89 -1.13 -13.61
CA ALA A 204 12.36 -1.91 -12.45
C ALA A 204 11.23 -2.28 -11.47
N GLY A 205 10.14 -1.52 -11.48
CA GLY A 205 8.88 -1.83 -10.82
C GLY A 205 7.72 -1.13 -11.54
N MET A 206 6.50 -1.32 -11.06
CA MET A 206 5.34 -0.55 -11.51
C MET A 206 4.25 -0.54 -10.44
N ALA A 207 3.62 0.62 -10.19
CA ALA A 207 2.53 0.79 -9.24
C ALA A 207 1.55 1.90 -9.67
N PHE A 208 0.29 1.81 -9.23
CA PHE A 208 -0.69 2.88 -9.45
C PHE A 208 -0.45 4.05 -8.50
N VAL A 209 -0.67 5.29 -8.96
CA VAL A 209 -0.47 6.51 -8.16
C VAL A 209 -1.71 6.89 -7.34
N SER A 210 -1.51 7.27 -6.06
CA SER A 210 -2.57 7.65 -5.10
C SER A 210 -3.62 6.55 -4.84
N THR A 211 -3.21 5.29 -4.93
CA THR A 211 -4.10 4.12 -4.75
C THR A 211 -3.88 3.35 -3.46
N VAL A 212 -3.07 3.85 -2.53
CA VAL A 212 -3.07 3.33 -1.16
C VAL A 212 -4.51 3.36 -0.59
N CYS A 213 -4.85 2.38 0.25
CA CYS A 213 -6.24 2.06 0.65
C CYS A 213 -7.16 1.51 -0.47
N SER A 214 -6.82 1.63 -1.76
CA SER A 214 -7.68 1.12 -2.84
C SER A 214 -7.73 -0.40 -2.83
N ARG A 215 -8.94 -0.97 -2.73
CA ARG A 215 -9.14 -2.43 -2.78
C ARG A 215 -8.70 -3.06 -4.11
N SER A 216 -8.92 -2.37 -5.23
CA SER A 216 -8.59 -2.85 -6.58
C SER A 216 -7.23 -2.42 -7.11
N HIS A 217 -6.65 -1.31 -6.62
CA HIS A 217 -5.41 -0.74 -7.18
C HIS A 217 -4.29 -0.47 -6.16
N GLY A 218 -4.50 -0.78 -4.87
CA GLY A 218 -3.49 -0.65 -3.81
C GLY A 218 -2.40 -1.71 -3.92
N GLY A 219 -1.47 -1.52 -4.84
CA GLY A 219 -0.33 -2.41 -4.99
C GLY A 219 0.64 -2.03 -6.11
N GLY A 220 1.72 -2.80 -6.16
CA GLY A 220 2.80 -2.66 -7.15
C GLY A 220 3.52 -3.98 -7.43
N ILE A 221 4.35 -3.99 -8.46
CA ILE A 221 5.22 -5.11 -8.84
C ILE A 221 6.68 -4.65 -8.89
N ASN A 222 7.61 -5.53 -8.53
CA ASN A 222 9.01 -5.17 -8.26
C ASN A 222 9.95 -6.24 -8.82
N ALA A 223 10.85 -5.86 -9.72
CA ALA A 223 11.71 -6.77 -10.47
C ALA A 223 13.06 -7.03 -9.76
N PHE A 224 13.13 -8.08 -8.93
CA PHE A 224 14.34 -8.41 -8.17
C PHE A 224 15.32 -9.29 -8.95
N ASN A 225 16.07 -8.67 -9.86
CA ASN A 225 16.99 -9.36 -10.78
C ASN A 225 18.46 -9.42 -10.30
N ASN A 226 18.85 -8.64 -9.29
CA ASN A 226 20.19 -8.65 -8.70
C ASN A 226 20.14 -9.22 -7.26
N ASN A 227 21.28 -9.30 -6.57
CA ASN A 227 21.34 -9.65 -5.15
C ASN A 227 21.51 -8.39 -4.25
N LEU A 228 21.41 -7.18 -4.81
CA LEU A 228 21.67 -5.92 -4.11
C LEU A 228 20.42 -5.46 -3.36
N VAL A 229 20.22 -6.04 -2.18
CA VAL A 229 19.04 -5.84 -1.31
C VAL A 229 18.72 -4.37 -1.05
N VAL A 230 19.73 -3.49 -0.90
CA VAL A 230 19.50 -2.05 -0.66
C VAL A 230 18.93 -1.34 -1.89
N SER A 231 19.44 -1.64 -3.09
CA SER A 231 18.89 -1.11 -4.35
C SER A 231 17.45 -1.60 -4.56
N PHE A 232 17.19 -2.87 -4.25
CA PHE A 232 15.84 -3.43 -4.31
C PHE A 232 14.89 -2.83 -3.25
N ALA A 233 15.38 -2.48 -2.05
CA ALA A 233 14.61 -1.75 -1.06
C ALA A 233 14.20 -0.35 -1.54
N SER A 234 15.07 0.35 -2.27
CA SER A 234 14.72 1.61 -2.93
C SER A 234 13.65 1.44 -4.01
N ILE A 235 13.60 0.31 -4.73
CA ILE A 235 12.55 0.03 -5.73
C ILE A 235 11.20 -0.17 -5.02
N VAL A 236 11.11 -1.06 -4.03
CA VAL A 236 9.84 -1.25 -3.28
C VAL A 236 9.40 0.04 -2.57
N ALA A 237 10.33 0.88 -2.12
CA ALA A 237 10.01 2.21 -1.58
C ALA A 237 9.45 3.18 -2.64
N HIS A 238 9.96 3.11 -3.87
CA HIS A 238 9.52 3.93 -5.01
C HIS A 238 8.09 3.54 -5.44
N GLU A 239 7.85 2.24 -5.66
CA GLU A 239 6.54 1.71 -6.04
C GLU A 239 5.47 1.94 -4.94
N LEU A 240 5.87 1.82 -3.66
CA LEU A 240 4.99 2.18 -2.56
C LEU A 240 4.78 3.71 -2.47
N GLY A 241 5.79 4.50 -2.79
CA GLY A 241 5.71 5.96 -2.91
C GLY A 241 4.65 6.38 -3.93
N HIS A 242 4.60 5.72 -5.09
CA HIS A 242 3.52 5.89 -6.06
C HIS A 242 2.15 5.60 -5.45
N ASN A 243 1.93 4.44 -4.81
CA ASN A 243 0.66 4.17 -4.12
C ASN A 243 0.30 5.27 -3.11
N LEU A 244 1.30 5.83 -2.40
CA LEU A 244 1.18 6.96 -1.45
C LEU A 244 1.02 8.34 -2.14
N GLY A 245 0.82 8.38 -3.46
CA GLY A 245 0.55 9.58 -4.24
C GLY A 245 1.77 10.39 -4.66
N MET A 246 2.98 9.89 -4.41
CA MET A 246 4.21 10.57 -4.79
C MET A 246 4.50 10.37 -6.28
N ASN A 247 4.84 11.46 -6.97
CA ASN A 247 5.27 11.42 -8.36
C ASN A 247 6.81 11.45 -8.44
N HIS A 248 7.36 11.28 -9.65
CA HIS A 248 8.80 11.42 -9.85
C HIS A 248 9.32 12.81 -9.47
N ASP A 249 10.59 12.86 -9.07
CA ASP A 249 11.34 14.09 -8.75
C ASP A 249 11.92 14.78 -10.02
N ASP A 250 12.00 14.05 -11.13
CA ASP A 250 12.64 14.46 -12.38
C ASP A 250 11.95 15.68 -13.02
N GLY A 251 12.74 16.63 -13.53
CA GLY A 251 12.25 17.88 -14.12
C GLY A 251 11.66 18.90 -13.11
N ARG A 252 11.55 18.54 -11.82
CA ARG A 252 10.97 19.40 -10.77
C ARG A 252 12.05 20.05 -9.90
N GLN A 253 11.74 21.21 -9.31
CA GLN A 253 12.63 21.91 -8.37
C GLN A 253 12.53 21.32 -6.96
N CYS A 254 12.97 20.06 -6.80
CA CYS A 254 12.88 19.33 -5.54
C CYS A 254 14.16 19.46 -4.70
N THR A 255 14.01 19.66 -3.39
CA THR A 255 15.14 19.58 -2.46
C THR A 255 15.34 18.12 -2.06
N CYS A 256 16.51 17.56 -2.38
CA CYS A 256 16.93 16.23 -1.95
C CYS A 256 18.18 16.33 -1.06
N PRO A 257 18.26 15.64 0.10
CA PRO A 257 19.46 15.60 0.95
C PRO A 257 20.67 14.90 0.32
N THR A 258 20.45 14.18 -0.78
CA THR A 258 21.43 13.40 -1.54
C THR A 258 21.35 13.77 -3.03
N GLY A 259 22.30 13.31 -3.85
CA GLY A 259 22.30 13.64 -5.29
C GLY A 259 21.05 13.18 -6.06
N ALA A 260 20.36 12.16 -5.56
CA ALA A 260 19.03 11.78 -5.99
C ALA A 260 18.25 11.11 -4.82
N CYS A 261 16.91 11.18 -4.89
CA CYS A 261 15.99 10.69 -3.86
C CYS A 261 15.27 9.41 -4.31
N ILE A 262 14.44 8.83 -3.44
CA ILE A 262 13.70 7.58 -3.72
C ILE A 262 12.82 7.75 -4.96
N MET A 263 12.12 8.87 -5.11
CA MET A 263 11.22 9.13 -6.25
C MET A 263 11.94 9.66 -7.50
N ASN A 264 13.26 9.56 -7.60
CA ASN A 264 13.89 9.74 -8.91
C ASN A 264 13.56 8.55 -9.82
N SER A 265 13.33 8.81 -11.11
CA SER A 265 13.05 7.81 -12.14
C SER A 265 14.15 6.76 -12.32
N GLY A 266 15.37 7.02 -11.83
CA GLY A 266 16.46 6.04 -11.78
C GLY A 266 16.41 5.16 -10.52
N ALA A 267 16.88 3.91 -10.61
CA ALA A 267 17.07 3.07 -9.42
C ALA A 267 18.29 3.56 -8.59
N THR A 268 18.10 4.61 -7.78
CA THR A 268 19.17 5.32 -7.06
C THR A 268 19.77 4.55 -5.88
N GLY A 269 18.99 3.65 -5.26
CA GLY A 269 19.37 3.04 -3.97
C GLY A 269 19.29 4.02 -2.79
N SER A 270 18.64 5.17 -2.98
CA SER A 270 18.48 6.20 -1.95
C SER A 270 17.58 5.73 -0.80
N LYS A 271 17.71 6.40 0.34
CA LYS A 271 16.89 6.19 1.54
C LYS A 271 16.05 7.42 1.91
N ASN A 272 16.16 8.49 1.13
CA ASN A 272 15.53 9.78 1.40
C ASN A 272 14.45 10.07 0.36
N PHE A 273 13.32 10.58 0.82
CA PHE A 273 12.33 11.25 -0.03
C PHE A 273 12.73 12.72 -0.22
N SER A 274 12.25 13.34 -1.30
CA SER A 274 12.49 14.77 -1.56
C SER A 274 11.43 15.65 -0.90
N SER A 275 11.62 16.97 -0.91
CA SER A 275 10.55 17.91 -0.54
C SER A 275 9.28 17.74 -1.38
N CYS A 276 9.43 17.48 -2.68
CA CYS A 276 8.30 17.25 -3.58
C CYS A 276 7.52 15.98 -3.23
N SER A 277 8.20 14.90 -2.84
CA SER A 277 7.52 13.66 -2.44
C SER A 277 6.70 13.87 -1.17
N ALA A 278 7.18 14.71 -0.24
CA ALA A 278 6.43 15.08 0.96
C ALA A 278 5.19 15.94 0.61
N ASP A 279 5.34 16.95 -0.25
CA ASP A 279 4.22 17.79 -0.71
C ASP A 279 3.14 16.97 -1.44
N ASP A 280 3.55 15.98 -2.24
CA ASP A 280 2.63 15.12 -2.99
C ASP A 280 1.86 14.16 -2.07
N PHE A 281 2.53 13.60 -1.05
CA PHE A 281 1.87 12.83 0.01
C PHE A 281 0.87 13.67 0.81
N GLU A 282 1.23 14.91 1.20
CA GLU A 282 0.30 15.83 1.88
C GLU A 282 -0.95 16.09 1.02
N LYS A 283 -0.78 16.38 -0.29
CA LYS A 283 -1.91 16.56 -1.21
C LYS A 283 -2.78 15.30 -1.29
N MET A 284 -2.17 14.11 -1.37
CA MET A 284 -2.90 12.84 -1.41
C MET A 284 -3.75 12.65 -0.15
N ILE A 285 -3.21 12.89 1.05
CA ILE A 285 -3.96 12.84 2.32
C ILE A 285 -5.09 13.88 2.36
N LEU A 286 -4.84 15.11 1.90
CA LEU A 286 -5.86 16.18 1.88
C LEU A 286 -6.99 15.92 0.88
N LEU A 287 -6.72 15.22 -0.23
CA LEU A 287 -7.70 14.90 -1.27
C LEU A 287 -8.48 13.60 -0.99
N THR A 288 -7.81 12.55 -0.52
CA THR A 288 -8.39 11.20 -0.33
C THR A 288 -8.83 10.92 1.11
N GLY A 289 -8.33 11.69 2.08
CA GLY A 289 -8.50 11.46 3.51
C GLY A 289 -7.55 10.39 4.09
N GLY A 290 -6.93 9.54 3.27
CA GLY A 290 -5.97 8.53 3.72
C GLY A 290 -6.48 7.56 4.80
N ALA A 291 -7.78 7.26 4.83
CA ALA A 291 -8.44 6.70 6.01
C ALA A 291 -7.84 5.38 6.54
N CYS A 292 -7.41 4.47 5.66
CA CYS A 292 -6.78 3.20 6.07
C CYS A 292 -5.40 3.38 6.72
N LEU A 293 -4.75 4.53 6.50
CA LEU A 293 -3.43 4.82 7.05
C LEU A 293 -3.49 5.29 8.52
N LEU A 294 -4.70 5.45 9.08
CA LEU A 294 -4.89 5.96 10.44
C LEU A 294 -5.04 4.84 11.48
N ASN A 295 -5.39 3.61 11.06
CA ASN A 295 -5.42 2.46 11.96
C ASN A 295 -4.01 1.97 12.28
N VAL A 296 -3.76 1.72 13.57
CA VAL A 296 -2.57 0.99 14.00
C VAL A 296 -2.79 -0.49 13.67
N PRO A 297 -1.86 -1.17 12.98
CA PRO A 297 -2.00 -2.59 12.66
C PRO A 297 -2.04 -3.46 13.92
N ARG A 298 -2.65 -4.65 13.84
CA ARG A 298 -2.82 -5.49 15.03
C ARG A 298 -1.49 -6.11 15.49
N PRO A 299 -1.26 -6.24 16.82
CA PRO A 299 -0.01 -6.79 17.35
C PRO A 299 0.33 -8.22 16.92
N ASP A 300 -0.69 -9.02 16.57
CA ASP A 300 -0.54 -10.40 16.08
C ASP A 300 -0.32 -10.50 14.56
N GLU A 301 -0.42 -9.40 13.84
CA GLU A 301 -0.26 -9.34 12.38
C GLU A 301 1.12 -8.78 11.96
N ALA A 302 1.77 -7.99 12.82
CA ALA A 302 3.06 -7.36 12.54
C ALA A 302 4.25 -8.35 12.58
N TYR A 303 5.03 -8.42 11.50
CA TYR A 303 6.27 -9.21 11.41
C TYR A 303 7.51 -8.44 11.91
N SER A 304 7.36 -7.68 13.00
CA SER A 304 8.43 -6.96 13.72
C SER A 304 8.99 -7.79 14.89
N ALA A 305 10.20 -7.46 15.33
CA ALA A 305 10.67 -7.88 16.65
C ALA A 305 10.14 -6.86 17.67
N PRO A 306 9.42 -7.28 18.74
CA PRO A 306 8.79 -6.34 19.66
C PRO A 306 9.75 -5.32 20.26
N TYR A 307 9.39 -4.04 20.17
CA TYR A 307 10.16 -2.94 20.72
C TYR A 307 9.26 -1.87 21.33
N CYS A 308 9.17 -1.91 22.66
CA CYS A 308 8.46 -0.89 23.42
C CYS A 308 9.13 0.49 23.26
N GLY A 309 8.37 1.44 22.72
CA GLY A 309 8.77 2.82 22.45
C GLY A 309 8.93 3.16 20.96
N ASN A 310 8.55 2.27 20.04
CA ASN A 310 8.44 2.58 18.61
C ASN A 310 7.07 3.19 18.23
N ARG A 311 6.13 3.36 19.18
CA ARG A 311 4.71 3.69 18.95
C ARG A 311 3.98 2.71 18.02
N LEU A 312 4.29 1.43 18.04
CA LEU A 312 3.58 0.35 17.36
C LEU A 312 3.36 -0.72 18.43
N VAL A 313 2.10 -1.11 18.66
CA VAL A 313 1.83 -2.13 19.68
C VAL A 313 2.27 -3.48 19.13
N ASP A 314 3.44 -3.95 19.55
CA ASP A 314 4.02 -5.21 19.11
C ASP A 314 3.51 -6.40 19.95
N PHE A 315 3.77 -7.64 19.51
CA PHE A 315 3.34 -8.84 20.22
C PHE A 315 3.82 -8.87 21.69
N GLY A 316 2.86 -8.86 22.62
CA GLY A 316 3.07 -8.88 24.06
C GLY A 316 2.81 -7.54 24.76
N GLU A 317 2.67 -6.45 23.99
CA GLU A 317 2.34 -5.11 24.45
C GLU A 317 0.83 -4.88 24.44
N GLU A 318 0.36 -3.88 25.19
CA GLU A 318 -1.05 -3.46 25.21
C GLU A 318 -1.24 -2.05 24.64
N CYS A 319 -0.17 -1.26 24.63
CA CYS A 319 -0.12 0.10 24.11
C CYS A 319 1.34 0.50 23.88
N ASP A 320 1.61 1.43 22.96
CA ASP A 320 2.91 2.08 22.83
C ASP A 320 2.70 3.54 22.43
N CYS A 321 3.10 4.44 23.34
CA CYS A 321 3.03 5.90 23.20
C CYS A 321 4.36 6.54 22.77
N GLY A 322 5.43 5.74 22.63
CA GLY A 322 6.73 6.16 22.10
C GLY A 322 7.81 6.32 23.15
N SER A 323 8.65 7.33 22.97
CA SER A 323 9.73 7.58 23.93
C SER A 323 9.17 8.02 25.29
N GLU A 324 9.95 7.83 26.35
CA GLU A 324 9.63 8.25 27.74
C GLU A 324 8.94 9.62 27.81
N LYS A 325 9.54 10.61 27.16
CA LYS A 325 9.06 12.00 27.14
C LYS A 325 7.73 12.18 26.38
N GLU A 326 7.43 11.34 25.40
CA GLU A 326 6.16 11.38 24.65
C GLU A 326 5.04 10.74 25.47
N CYS A 327 5.36 9.65 26.17
CA CYS A 327 4.46 8.95 27.09
C CYS A 327 4.20 9.67 28.42
N GLU A 328 5.00 10.67 28.79
CA GLU A 328 4.72 11.54 29.95
C GLU A 328 3.37 12.27 29.80
N GLU A 329 2.96 12.59 28.58
CA GLU A 329 1.68 13.23 28.26
C GLU A 329 0.52 12.24 28.05
N ASP A 330 0.81 10.95 27.89
CA ASP A 330 -0.19 9.91 27.61
C ASP A 330 -0.89 9.43 28.92
N PRO A 331 -2.21 9.61 29.10
CA PRO A 331 -2.90 9.20 30.32
C PRO A 331 -3.19 7.69 30.39
N CYS A 332 -3.03 6.96 29.29
CA CYS A 332 -3.49 5.59 29.11
C CYS A 332 -2.36 4.55 29.13
N CYS A 333 -1.15 4.91 28.73
CA CYS A 333 -0.05 3.97 28.49
C CYS A 333 1.20 4.22 29.36
N GLU A 334 1.84 3.15 29.83
CA GLU A 334 3.06 3.18 30.65
C GLU A 334 4.31 2.87 29.81
N TYR A 335 5.22 3.83 29.70
CA TYR A 335 6.31 3.82 28.72
C TYR A 335 7.37 2.75 28.97
N ARG A 336 7.61 2.36 30.24
CA ARG A 336 8.64 1.36 30.57
C ARG A 336 8.26 -0.06 30.20
N THR A 337 6.96 -0.31 30.03
CA THR A 337 6.40 -1.66 29.97
C THR A 337 5.50 -1.88 28.76
N CYS A 338 5.07 -0.81 28.08
CA CYS A 338 4.09 -0.85 27.01
C CYS A 338 2.81 -1.57 27.45
N LYS A 339 2.37 -1.20 28.66
CA LYS A 339 1.18 -1.70 29.35
C LYS A 339 0.21 -0.58 29.66
N LEU A 340 -1.08 -0.92 29.71
CA LEU A 340 -2.11 0.04 30.06
C LEU A 340 -1.94 0.48 31.52
N LYS A 341 -2.07 1.79 31.75
CA LYS A 341 -2.13 2.39 33.09
C LYS A 341 -3.39 1.89 33.82
N SER A 342 -3.34 1.82 35.14
CA SER A 342 -4.45 1.30 35.95
C SER A 342 -5.76 2.05 35.68
N GLY A 343 -6.80 1.31 35.29
CA GLY A 343 -8.11 1.87 34.92
C GLY A 343 -8.30 2.17 33.42
N ALA A 344 -7.26 2.10 32.60
CA ALA A 344 -7.38 2.18 31.15
C ALA A 344 -7.84 0.83 30.55
N GLN A 345 -8.77 0.90 29.59
CA GLN A 345 -9.20 -0.21 28.73
C GLN A 345 -8.51 -0.18 27.36
N CYS A 346 -8.07 1.00 26.93
CA CYS A 346 -7.40 1.23 25.65
C CYS A 346 -6.48 2.44 25.72
N ALA A 347 -5.61 2.59 24.72
CA ALA A 347 -4.78 3.78 24.52
C ALA A 347 -4.78 4.31 23.06
N TYR A 348 -5.23 3.52 22.09
CA TYR A 348 -5.15 3.84 20.66
C TYR A 348 -6.34 3.25 19.89
N GLY A 349 -6.58 3.76 18.68
CA GLY A 349 -7.66 3.32 17.77
C GLY A 349 -8.89 4.24 17.77
N GLU A 350 -9.71 4.15 16.73
CA GLU A 350 -10.85 5.04 16.47
C GLU A 350 -11.98 4.90 17.51
N CYS A 351 -12.05 3.74 18.16
CA CYS A 351 -13.01 3.41 19.21
C CYS A 351 -12.43 3.56 20.62
N CYS A 352 -11.35 4.35 20.80
CA CYS A 352 -10.80 4.71 22.11
C CYS A 352 -11.02 6.20 22.41
N SER A 353 -11.50 6.53 23.60
CA SER A 353 -11.55 7.91 24.10
C SER A 353 -11.37 7.96 25.61
N ASN A 354 -10.53 8.87 26.09
CA ASN A 354 -10.19 9.02 27.53
C ASN A 354 -9.84 7.67 28.20
N CYS A 355 -9.05 6.87 27.49
CA CYS A 355 -8.62 5.52 27.88
C CYS A 355 -9.73 4.47 28.02
N GLN A 356 -10.97 4.74 27.61
CA GLN A 356 -12.11 3.81 27.63
C GLN A 356 -12.57 3.48 26.22
N PHE A 357 -13.19 2.31 26.03
CA PHE A 357 -13.83 1.98 24.75
C PHE A 357 -15.04 2.89 24.50
N LEU A 358 -15.20 3.36 23.26
CA LEU A 358 -16.40 4.07 22.84
C LEU A 358 -17.61 3.11 22.85
N PRO A 359 -18.81 3.58 23.26
CA PRO A 359 -20.01 2.73 23.31
C PRO A 359 -20.34 2.06 21.96
N GLY A 360 -20.99 0.90 22.03
CA GLY A 360 -21.53 0.22 20.85
C GLY A 360 -22.41 1.15 20.01
N GLY A 361 -22.36 1.09 18.67
CA GLY A 361 -23.14 2.02 17.84
C GLY A 361 -22.56 3.42 17.68
N THR A 362 -21.40 3.72 18.26
CA THR A 362 -20.66 4.95 17.92
C THR A 362 -20.07 4.80 16.52
N VAL A 363 -20.43 5.66 15.56
CA VAL A 363 -19.85 5.64 14.21
C VAL A 363 -18.35 5.91 14.28
N CYS A 364 -17.53 4.96 13.82
CA CYS A 364 -16.06 5.09 13.75
C CYS A 364 -15.55 5.35 12.34
N ARG A 365 -16.25 4.87 11.30
CA ARG A 365 -16.05 5.30 9.91
C ARG A 365 -17.40 5.64 9.29
N ALA A 366 -17.47 6.81 8.66
CA ALA A 366 -18.64 7.24 7.91
C ALA A 366 -18.53 6.79 6.44
N SER A 367 -19.68 6.44 5.85
CA SER A 367 -19.78 6.16 4.42
C SER A 367 -19.34 7.36 3.57
N THR A 368 -18.64 7.08 2.48
CA THR A 368 -18.04 8.07 1.56
C THR A 368 -18.67 8.09 0.16
N ASP A 369 -19.72 7.30 -0.08
CA ASP A 369 -20.40 7.10 -1.38
C ASP A 369 -21.77 6.43 -1.19
N GLU A 370 -22.67 6.50 -2.17
CA GLU A 370 -23.93 5.74 -2.12
C GLU A 370 -23.72 4.21 -2.12
N CYS A 371 -22.54 3.75 -2.58
CA CYS A 371 -22.12 2.35 -2.56
C CYS A 371 -21.27 1.93 -1.36
N ASP A 372 -21.04 2.83 -0.40
CA ASP A 372 -20.20 2.61 0.79
C ASP A 372 -21.09 2.55 2.06
N LEU A 373 -20.71 1.74 3.05
CA LEU A 373 -21.48 1.56 4.29
C LEU A 373 -20.75 2.21 5.48
N PRO A 374 -21.44 2.57 6.58
CA PRO A 374 -20.80 3.03 7.81
C PRO A 374 -20.45 1.87 8.74
N GLU A 375 -19.38 2.03 9.53
CA GLU A 375 -18.96 1.11 10.59
C GLU A 375 -19.04 1.76 11.97
N PHE A 376 -19.32 0.90 12.95
CA PHE A 376 -19.66 1.28 14.31
C PHE A 376 -18.75 0.56 15.30
N CYS A 377 -18.35 1.26 16.36
CA CYS A 377 -17.70 0.65 17.52
C CYS A 377 -18.60 -0.44 18.11
N ASN A 378 -17.98 -1.49 18.65
CA ASN A 378 -18.69 -2.61 19.27
C ASN A 378 -18.77 -2.54 20.81
N GLY A 379 -18.19 -1.50 21.43
CA GLY A 379 -18.15 -1.32 22.88
C GLY A 379 -17.11 -2.18 23.63
N SER A 380 -16.32 -3.00 22.93
CA SER A 380 -15.37 -3.95 23.53
C SER A 380 -14.00 -4.01 22.85
N SER A 381 -13.78 -3.18 21.82
CA SER A 381 -12.51 -3.02 21.12
C SER A 381 -12.24 -1.54 20.89
N SER A 382 -10.97 -1.19 20.86
CA SER A 382 -10.52 0.17 20.54
C SER A 382 -10.37 0.42 19.04
N LEU A 383 -10.41 -0.62 18.21
CA LEU A 383 -10.37 -0.53 16.77
C LEU A 383 -11.78 -0.45 16.18
N CYS A 384 -11.93 0.33 15.11
CA CYS A 384 -13.13 0.26 14.27
C CYS A 384 -13.32 -1.16 13.69
N GLN A 385 -14.57 -1.53 13.38
CA GLN A 385 -14.84 -2.81 12.71
C GLN A 385 -14.32 -2.79 11.26
N SER A 386 -14.31 -3.95 10.60
CA SER A 386 -13.81 -4.07 9.24
C SER A 386 -14.65 -3.25 8.26
N ASP A 387 -13.96 -2.49 7.41
CA ASP A 387 -14.56 -1.76 6.28
C ASP A 387 -15.34 -2.72 5.38
N VAL A 388 -16.64 -2.46 5.23
CA VAL A 388 -17.53 -3.15 4.30
C VAL A 388 -18.31 -2.15 3.46
N PHE A 389 -18.62 -2.54 2.24
CA PHE A 389 -19.33 -1.70 1.28
C PHE A 389 -20.45 -2.48 0.61
N ILE A 390 -21.30 -1.82 -0.18
CA ILE A 390 -22.42 -2.47 -0.88
C ILE A 390 -21.88 -3.42 -1.96
N GLN A 391 -22.45 -4.63 -2.03
CA GLN A 391 -21.97 -5.71 -2.90
C GLN A 391 -21.81 -5.26 -4.37
N ASN A 392 -20.66 -5.59 -4.97
CA ASN A 392 -20.34 -5.27 -6.36
C ASN A 392 -21.44 -5.76 -7.31
N GLY A 393 -21.91 -4.86 -8.18
CA GLY A 393 -23.02 -5.11 -9.11
C GLY A 393 -24.39 -4.64 -8.64
N GLN A 394 -24.54 -4.16 -7.40
CA GLN A 394 -25.73 -3.40 -6.99
C GLN A 394 -25.91 -2.19 -7.92
N PRO A 395 -27.10 -1.95 -8.49
CA PRO A 395 -27.37 -0.73 -9.26
C PRO A 395 -27.35 0.52 -8.36
N CYS A 396 -26.67 1.57 -8.80
CA CYS A 396 -26.59 2.88 -8.14
C CYS A 396 -27.01 4.00 -9.13
N ARG A 397 -27.13 5.25 -8.66
CA ARG A 397 -27.53 6.41 -9.49
C ARG A 397 -28.76 6.12 -10.36
N ASN A 398 -29.87 5.68 -9.77
CA ASN A 398 -31.10 5.30 -10.47
C ASN A 398 -30.93 4.23 -11.58
N GLN A 399 -30.03 3.25 -11.37
CA GLN A 399 -29.71 2.16 -12.33
C GLN A 399 -28.88 2.60 -13.56
N GLU A 400 -28.37 3.84 -13.56
CA GLU A 400 -27.42 4.32 -14.58
C GLU A 400 -26.01 3.76 -14.40
N ALA A 401 -25.68 3.24 -13.21
CA ALA A 401 -24.34 2.77 -12.86
C ALA A 401 -24.39 1.56 -11.91
N TYR A 402 -23.22 0.99 -11.59
CA TYR A 402 -23.07 -0.11 -10.64
C TYR A 402 -22.11 0.26 -9.51
N CYS A 403 -22.39 -0.25 -8.31
CA CYS A 403 -21.45 -0.28 -7.21
C CYS A 403 -20.27 -1.21 -7.55
N TYR A 404 -19.05 -0.71 -7.35
CA TYR A 404 -17.83 -1.49 -7.45
C TYR A 404 -16.79 -0.97 -6.46
N ASN A 405 -16.45 -1.81 -5.48
CA ASN A 405 -15.50 -1.54 -4.40
C ASN A 405 -15.80 -0.23 -3.65
N GLY A 406 -17.03 -0.10 -3.18
CA GLY A 406 -17.48 1.04 -2.38
C GLY A 406 -17.71 2.33 -3.14
N LYS A 407 -17.67 2.33 -4.48
CA LYS A 407 -17.95 3.51 -5.31
C LYS A 407 -18.97 3.22 -6.41
N CYS A 408 -19.87 4.17 -6.65
CA CYS A 408 -20.76 4.16 -7.81
C CYS A 408 -19.99 4.58 -9.08
N GLN A 409 -19.50 3.60 -9.85
CA GLN A 409 -18.57 3.86 -10.96
C GLN A 409 -19.31 4.41 -12.20
N HIS A 410 -19.01 5.65 -12.57
CA HIS A 410 -19.60 6.30 -13.74
C HIS A 410 -18.65 7.34 -14.37
N TYR A 411 -18.81 7.58 -15.67
CA TYR A 411 -17.89 8.43 -16.44
C TYR A 411 -17.85 9.89 -16.00
N ASP A 412 -18.99 10.47 -15.59
CA ASP A 412 -19.04 11.89 -15.18
C ASP A 412 -18.17 12.15 -13.94
N SER A 413 -18.27 11.34 -12.89
CA SER A 413 -17.48 11.53 -11.67
C SER A 413 -15.99 11.37 -11.92
N GLN A 414 -15.58 10.46 -12.80
CA GLN A 414 -14.17 10.33 -13.19
C GLN A 414 -13.69 11.55 -14.00
N CYS A 415 -14.50 12.06 -14.94
CA CYS A 415 -14.20 13.31 -15.63
C CYS A 415 -14.13 14.51 -14.68
N GLN A 416 -14.98 14.57 -13.65
CA GLN A 416 -15.01 15.63 -12.65
C GLN A 416 -13.81 15.57 -11.69
N ALA A 417 -13.40 14.37 -11.28
CA ALA A 417 -12.20 14.17 -10.46
C ALA A 417 -10.92 14.66 -11.14
N ILE A 418 -10.84 14.51 -12.48
CA ILE A 418 -9.70 14.95 -13.28
C ILE A 418 -9.82 16.43 -13.67
N PHE A 419 -10.95 16.87 -14.21
CA PHE A 419 -11.08 18.18 -14.87
C PHE A 419 -11.94 19.20 -14.11
N GLY A 420 -12.42 18.85 -12.92
CA GLY A 420 -13.30 19.67 -12.08
C GLY A 420 -14.79 19.52 -12.40
N ASP A 421 -15.63 19.96 -11.46
CA ASP A 421 -17.07 19.66 -11.33
C ASP A 421 -17.95 19.93 -12.57
N LYS A 422 -17.47 20.78 -13.50
CA LYS A 422 -18.18 21.12 -14.75
C LYS A 422 -17.93 20.13 -15.89
N ALA A 423 -16.90 19.30 -15.77
CA ALA A 423 -16.59 18.27 -16.75
C ALA A 423 -17.65 17.17 -16.75
N LYS A 424 -17.80 16.51 -17.89
CA LYS A 424 -18.72 15.39 -18.11
C LYS A 424 -18.10 14.36 -19.04
N ALA A 425 -18.68 13.17 -19.08
CA ALA A 425 -18.38 12.21 -20.13
C ALA A 425 -18.52 12.85 -21.53
N ALA A 426 -17.65 12.47 -22.47
CA ALA A 426 -17.86 12.77 -23.88
C ALA A 426 -18.89 11.82 -24.50
N PRO A 427 -19.52 12.17 -25.64
CA PRO A 427 -20.37 11.24 -26.38
C PRO A 427 -19.66 9.93 -26.75
N GLU A 428 -20.39 8.82 -26.83
CA GLU A 428 -19.85 7.48 -27.15
C GLU A 428 -18.98 7.47 -28.44
N LEU A 429 -19.32 8.31 -29.42
CA LEU A 429 -18.53 8.48 -30.65
C LEU A 429 -17.10 8.95 -30.38
N CYS A 430 -16.87 9.81 -29.37
CA CYS A 430 -15.53 10.22 -28.96
C CYS A 430 -14.69 9.01 -28.52
N PHE A 431 -15.24 8.13 -27.69
CA PHE A 431 -14.57 6.92 -27.24
C PHE A 431 -14.28 5.98 -28.42
N LYS A 432 -15.25 5.74 -29.31
CA LYS A 432 -15.07 4.87 -30.49
C LYS A 432 -14.00 5.38 -31.45
N GLU A 433 -14.04 6.65 -31.82
CA GLU A 433 -13.08 7.25 -32.76
C GLU A 433 -11.69 7.38 -32.15
N VAL A 434 -11.57 7.87 -30.91
CA VAL A 434 -10.26 8.09 -30.28
C VAL A 434 -9.63 6.75 -29.87
N ASN A 435 -10.36 5.86 -29.20
CA ASN A 435 -9.76 4.65 -28.64
C ASN A 435 -9.48 3.55 -29.68
N SER A 436 -10.01 3.67 -30.91
CA SER A 436 -9.63 2.81 -32.04
C SER A 436 -8.24 3.11 -32.61
N LYS A 437 -7.66 4.27 -32.31
CA LYS A 437 -6.34 4.68 -32.82
C LYS A 437 -5.20 3.83 -32.28
N GLY A 438 -5.26 3.44 -31.01
CA GLY A 438 -4.16 2.74 -30.32
C GLY A 438 -2.95 3.66 -30.17
N ASP A 439 -3.20 4.85 -29.64
CA ASP A 439 -2.18 5.85 -29.31
C ASP A 439 -2.26 6.24 -27.83
N ARG A 440 -1.38 7.16 -27.42
CA ARG A 440 -1.23 7.64 -26.05
C ARG A 440 -2.53 8.20 -25.44
N PHE A 441 -3.38 8.83 -26.27
CA PHE A 441 -4.64 9.44 -25.83
C PHE A 441 -5.88 8.58 -26.12
N GLY A 442 -5.73 7.51 -26.91
CA GLY A 442 -6.80 6.60 -27.26
C GLY A 442 -6.38 5.14 -27.44
N ASN A 443 -6.60 4.32 -26.40
CA ASN A 443 -6.24 2.90 -26.38
C ASN A 443 -7.09 2.09 -25.38
N CYS A 444 -6.96 0.76 -25.42
CA CYS A 444 -7.48 -0.22 -24.45
C CYS A 444 -6.32 -0.87 -23.67
N GLY A 445 -5.48 -0.04 -23.05
CA GLY A 445 -4.30 -0.46 -22.31
C GLY A 445 -3.07 -0.70 -23.20
N TYR A 446 -2.08 -1.39 -22.64
CA TYR A 446 -0.76 -1.58 -23.23
C TYR A 446 -0.47 -3.07 -23.46
N LEU A 447 0.10 -3.42 -24.61
CA LEU A 447 0.37 -4.79 -25.03
C LEU A 447 1.60 -4.82 -25.95
N ASN A 448 2.53 -5.75 -25.74
CA ASN A 448 3.71 -5.95 -26.61
C ASN A 448 4.52 -4.67 -26.91
N ASN A 449 4.78 -3.84 -25.89
CA ASN A 449 5.49 -2.55 -26.00
C ASN A 449 4.78 -1.50 -26.89
N GLY A 450 3.45 -1.56 -27.01
CA GLY A 450 2.65 -0.54 -27.69
C GLY A 450 1.25 -0.40 -27.11
N PHE A 451 0.57 0.69 -27.48
CA PHE A 451 -0.82 0.93 -27.09
C PHE A 451 -1.77 0.00 -27.87
N LYS A 452 -2.62 -0.75 -27.14
CA LYS A 452 -3.60 -1.67 -27.73
C LYS A 452 -4.77 -0.87 -28.32
N LYS A 453 -5.07 -1.05 -29.61
CA LYS A 453 -6.30 -0.50 -30.23
C LYS A 453 -7.53 -1.13 -29.58
N CYS A 454 -8.55 -0.32 -29.25
CA CYS A 454 -9.83 -0.86 -28.83
C CYS A 454 -10.60 -1.46 -30.01
N GLU A 455 -11.22 -2.61 -29.79
CA GLU A 455 -12.39 -3.02 -30.57
C GLU A 455 -13.55 -2.07 -30.27
N SER A 456 -14.42 -1.80 -31.26
CA SER A 456 -15.53 -0.84 -31.11
C SER A 456 -16.45 -1.14 -29.91
N ARG A 457 -16.68 -2.41 -29.59
CA ARG A 457 -17.45 -2.85 -28.40
C ARG A 457 -16.77 -2.53 -27.06
N ASN A 458 -15.45 -2.38 -27.05
CA ASN A 458 -14.64 -2.14 -25.84
C ASN A 458 -14.21 -0.67 -25.72
N ALA A 459 -14.52 0.18 -26.70
CA ALA A 459 -14.07 1.57 -26.75
C ALA A 459 -14.45 2.38 -25.50
N MET A 460 -15.64 2.10 -24.92
CA MET A 460 -16.12 2.71 -23.67
C MET A 460 -15.37 2.26 -22.40
N CYS A 461 -14.39 1.36 -22.52
CA CYS A 461 -13.53 0.88 -21.43
C CYS A 461 -12.03 1.15 -21.68
N GLY A 462 -11.71 1.97 -22.70
CA GLY A 462 -10.36 2.41 -22.99
C GLY A 462 -9.95 3.67 -22.22
N LYS A 463 -9.18 4.56 -22.86
CA LYS A 463 -8.91 5.91 -22.35
C LYS A 463 -10.22 6.70 -22.19
N LEU A 464 -10.36 7.37 -21.06
CA LEU A 464 -11.49 8.24 -20.74
C LEU A 464 -11.52 9.44 -21.70
N GLN A 465 -12.70 9.72 -22.26
CA GLN A 465 -12.96 10.91 -23.07
C GLN A 465 -13.97 11.79 -22.35
N CYS A 466 -13.63 13.07 -22.17
CA CYS A 466 -14.45 14.03 -21.45
C CYS A 466 -14.87 15.24 -22.32
N SER A 467 -15.82 16.01 -21.82
CA SER A 467 -16.29 17.28 -22.36
C SER A 467 -16.30 18.35 -21.26
N ASN A 468 -16.40 19.63 -21.64
CA ASN A 468 -16.33 20.79 -20.72
C ASN A 468 -15.07 20.84 -19.85
N VAL A 469 -13.95 20.35 -20.39
CA VAL A 469 -12.66 20.27 -19.70
C VAL A 469 -12.07 21.65 -19.42
N GLN A 470 -11.56 21.83 -18.20
CA GLN A 470 -10.67 22.92 -17.83
C GLN A 470 -9.27 22.35 -17.56
N ALA A 471 -8.23 23.03 -18.04
CA ALA A 471 -6.86 22.68 -17.69
C ALA A 471 -6.64 22.97 -16.20
N LYS A 472 -6.27 21.93 -15.45
CA LYS A 472 -6.03 21.98 -14.01
C LYS A 472 -4.90 21.00 -13.69
N THR A 473 -4.10 21.31 -12.68
CA THR A 473 -3.16 20.34 -12.13
C THR A 473 -3.92 19.28 -11.32
N VAL A 474 -3.54 18.03 -11.52
CA VAL A 474 -4.18 16.85 -10.93
C VAL A 474 -3.08 15.99 -10.31
N PHE A 475 -3.23 15.63 -9.04
CA PHE A 475 -2.15 15.00 -8.23
C PHE A 475 -0.81 15.79 -8.24
N GLY A 476 -0.86 17.11 -8.42
CA GLY A 476 0.32 17.97 -8.49
C GLY A 476 1.02 18.00 -9.86
N ILE A 477 0.47 17.31 -10.87
CA ILE A 477 1.00 17.25 -12.23
C ILE A 477 0.12 18.04 -13.19
N GLU A 478 0.74 18.69 -14.18
CA GLU A 478 0.05 19.26 -15.32
C GLU A 478 -0.07 18.19 -16.43
N PRO A 479 -1.28 17.66 -16.70
CA PRO A 479 -1.44 16.60 -17.69
C PRO A 479 -1.39 17.15 -19.11
N SER A 480 -0.93 16.33 -20.06
CA SER A 480 -1.18 16.58 -21.48
C SER A 480 -2.67 16.42 -21.78
N ILE A 481 -3.32 17.47 -22.27
CA ILE A 481 -4.72 17.44 -22.69
C ILE A 481 -4.79 17.57 -24.22
N ILE A 482 -5.42 16.61 -24.89
CA ILE A 482 -5.67 16.67 -26.33
C ILE A 482 -7.14 17.01 -26.60
N SER A 483 -7.40 17.89 -27.56
CA SER A 483 -8.75 18.22 -28.05
C SER A 483 -8.92 17.70 -29.47
N THR A 484 -9.65 16.59 -29.64
CA THR A 484 -9.95 16.01 -30.96
C THR A 484 -11.32 16.50 -31.46
N PRO A 485 -11.44 17.19 -32.62
CA PRO A 485 -12.73 17.56 -33.19
C PRO A 485 -13.38 16.35 -33.88
N ILE A 486 -14.57 15.95 -33.43
CA ILE A 486 -15.32 14.80 -33.96
C ILE A 486 -16.80 15.19 -34.09
N ALA A 487 -17.38 14.97 -35.27
CA ALA A 487 -18.79 15.26 -35.59
C ALA A 487 -19.30 16.66 -35.17
N GLY A 488 -18.43 17.69 -35.24
CA GLY A 488 -18.74 19.06 -34.84
C GLY A 488 -18.60 19.34 -33.33
N GLY A 489 -18.41 18.32 -32.51
CA GLY A 489 -18.05 18.44 -31.10
C GLY A 489 -16.53 18.40 -30.86
N LYS A 490 -16.13 18.63 -29.60
CA LYS A 490 -14.74 18.46 -29.12
C LYS A 490 -14.69 17.34 -28.09
N CYS A 491 -13.86 16.34 -28.34
CA CYS A 491 -13.55 15.26 -27.42
C CYS A 491 -12.22 15.56 -26.73
N TYR A 492 -12.20 15.54 -25.41
CA TYR A 492 -10.99 15.81 -24.64
C TYR A 492 -10.43 14.53 -24.02
N GLY A 493 -9.22 14.16 -24.42
CA GLY A 493 -8.45 13.08 -23.82
C GLY A 493 -7.36 13.63 -22.92
N VAL A 494 -6.98 12.88 -21.90
CA VAL A 494 -5.90 13.21 -20.95
C VAL A 494 -4.78 12.18 -21.04
N ASP A 495 -3.54 12.59 -20.83
CA ASP A 495 -2.44 11.69 -20.48
C ASP A 495 -1.50 12.40 -19.51
N PHE A 496 -1.10 11.69 -18.45
CA PHE A 496 -0.43 12.30 -17.30
C PHE A 496 1.11 12.21 -17.35
N MET A 497 1.70 11.49 -18.31
CA MET A 497 3.17 11.32 -18.44
C MET A 497 3.89 10.83 -17.16
N LEU A 498 3.24 9.98 -16.36
CA LEU A 498 3.68 9.61 -15.01
C LEU A 498 4.93 8.70 -14.93
N GLY A 499 5.49 8.30 -16.07
CA GLY A 499 6.59 7.32 -16.16
C GLY A 499 6.19 6.04 -16.88
N SER A 500 7.10 5.06 -16.95
CA SER A 500 6.81 3.72 -17.52
C SER A 500 6.42 2.68 -16.46
N ASP A 501 6.46 3.13 -15.21
CA ASP A 501 6.27 2.52 -13.90
C ASP A 501 4.96 2.97 -13.23
N VAL A 502 4.18 3.86 -13.88
CA VAL A 502 2.85 4.24 -13.41
C VAL A 502 1.80 4.08 -14.52
N PRO A 503 0.74 3.28 -14.29
CA PRO A 503 -0.42 3.23 -15.18
C PRO A 503 -1.17 4.57 -15.22
N ASP A 504 -1.56 5.00 -16.42
CA ASP A 504 -2.24 6.30 -16.62
C ASP A 504 -3.64 6.34 -15.98
N PRO A 505 -3.93 7.28 -15.06
CA PRO A 505 -5.22 7.36 -14.36
C PRO A 505 -6.37 7.92 -15.22
N GLY A 506 -6.09 8.31 -16.47
CA GLY A 506 -7.05 8.62 -17.51
C GLY A 506 -7.59 7.41 -18.29
N MET A 507 -7.41 6.19 -17.79
CA MET A 507 -8.15 5.00 -18.25
C MET A 507 -9.51 4.93 -17.55
N VAL A 508 -10.56 4.45 -18.23
CA VAL A 508 -11.88 4.24 -17.60
C VAL A 508 -11.77 3.23 -16.44
N ASN A 509 -12.31 3.59 -15.28
CA ASN A 509 -12.30 2.73 -14.09
C ASN A 509 -13.00 1.38 -14.33
N GLU A 510 -12.45 0.30 -13.75
CA GLU A 510 -13.18 -0.96 -13.63
C GLU A 510 -14.46 -0.78 -12.81
N GLY A 511 -15.50 -1.55 -13.12
CA GLY A 511 -16.83 -1.40 -12.52
C GLY A 511 -17.75 -0.39 -13.22
N THR A 512 -17.23 0.44 -14.12
CA THR A 512 -18.04 1.43 -14.86
C THR A 512 -19.04 0.75 -15.82
N LYS A 513 -20.32 1.15 -15.79
CA LYS A 513 -21.35 0.65 -16.72
C LYS A 513 -21.05 1.11 -18.15
N CYS A 514 -20.73 0.17 -19.04
CA CYS A 514 -20.37 0.45 -20.44
C CYS A 514 -21.47 0.12 -21.46
N GLY A 515 -22.64 -0.30 -20.98
CA GLY A 515 -23.82 -0.62 -21.77
C GLY A 515 -24.87 -1.35 -20.94
N GLU A 516 -26.00 -1.71 -21.54
CA GLU A 516 -27.03 -2.47 -20.82
C GLU A 516 -26.53 -3.84 -20.39
N ASN A 517 -26.68 -4.13 -19.09
CA ASN A 517 -26.13 -5.30 -18.39
C ASN A 517 -24.64 -5.53 -18.66
N LYS A 518 -23.84 -4.45 -18.80
CA LYS A 518 -22.40 -4.55 -19.06
C LYS A 518 -21.55 -3.61 -18.23
N VAL A 519 -20.32 -4.05 -17.98
CA VAL A 519 -19.35 -3.40 -17.10
C VAL A 519 -17.93 -3.46 -17.69
N CYS A 520 -17.14 -2.42 -17.45
CA CYS A 520 -15.72 -2.40 -17.78
C CYS A 520 -14.90 -3.27 -16.82
N VAL A 521 -14.18 -4.25 -17.37
CA VAL A 521 -13.19 -5.09 -16.68
C VAL A 521 -12.08 -5.42 -17.68
N ASN A 522 -10.81 -5.26 -17.30
CA ASN A 522 -9.63 -5.50 -18.13
C ASN A 522 -9.62 -4.71 -19.46
N PHE A 523 -10.09 -3.46 -19.44
CA PHE A 523 -10.31 -2.63 -20.63
C PHE A 523 -11.31 -3.21 -21.66
N GLU A 524 -12.15 -4.14 -21.25
CA GLU A 524 -13.18 -4.78 -22.08
C GLU A 524 -14.58 -4.55 -21.51
N CYS A 525 -15.57 -4.36 -22.40
CA CYS A 525 -16.96 -4.19 -22.00
C CYS A 525 -17.66 -5.56 -21.96
N ARG A 526 -17.71 -6.14 -20.76
CA ARG A 526 -18.16 -7.53 -20.51
C ARG A 526 -19.54 -7.55 -19.84
N SER A 527 -20.19 -8.71 -19.80
CA SER A 527 -21.47 -8.84 -19.08
C SER A 527 -21.31 -8.49 -17.60
N ALA A 528 -22.29 -7.82 -17.00
CA ALA A 528 -22.31 -7.48 -15.57
C ALA A 528 -22.26 -8.73 -14.66
N ASP A 529 -22.64 -9.91 -15.18
CA ASP A 529 -22.54 -11.21 -14.49
C ASP A 529 -21.14 -11.50 -13.92
N VAL A 530 -20.07 -10.92 -14.50
CA VAL A 530 -18.69 -11.09 -13.98
C VAL A 530 -18.51 -10.55 -12.56
N LEU A 531 -19.40 -9.64 -12.11
CA LEU A 531 -19.41 -9.10 -10.75
C LEU A 531 -19.95 -10.11 -9.72
N SER A 532 -20.59 -11.21 -10.16
CA SER A 532 -21.13 -12.27 -9.30
C SER A 532 -22.10 -11.76 -8.22
N TYR A 533 -22.93 -10.78 -8.59
CA TYR A 533 -24.01 -10.25 -7.75
C TYR A 533 -25.14 -11.29 -7.64
N ASP A 534 -25.42 -11.73 -6.42
CA ASP A 534 -26.37 -12.80 -6.08
C ASP A 534 -27.41 -12.37 -5.03
N CYS A 535 -27.44 -11.09 -4.65
CA CYS A 535 -28.31 -10.61 -3.59
C CYS A 535 -29.72 -10.28 -4.11
N ASN A 536 -30.67 -11.18 -3.90
CA ASN A 536 -32.08 -10.82 -3.93
C ASN A 536 -32.48 -10.21 -2.58
N VAL A 537 -32.42 -8.88 -2.48
CA VAL A 537 -32.72 -8.10 -1.25
C VAL A 537 -34.10 -8.45 -0.67
N GLN A 538 -35.11 -8.70 -1.50
CA GLN A 538 -36.47 -9.01 -1.05
C GLN A 538 -36.55 -10.34 -0.31
N THR A 539 -35.80 -11.35 -0.74
CA THR A 539 -35.82 -12.69 -0.10
C THR A 539 -34.72 -12.88 0.94
N LYS A 540 -33.61 -12.13 0.84
CA LYS A 540 -32.42 -12.32 1.69
C LYS A 540 -32.34 -11.34 2.86
N CYS A 541 -32.77 -10.11 2.63
CA CYS A 541 -32.76 -9.01 3.60
C CYS A 541 -34.18 -8.46 3.83
N HIS A 542 -35.22 -9.25 3.54
CA HIS A 542 -36.65 -8.93 3.69
C HIS A 542 -37.12 -7.59 3.09
N GLY A 543 -36.38 -7.01 2.13
CA GLY A 543 -36.66 -5.68 1.58
C GLY A 543 -36.27 -4.50 2.49
N HIS A 544 -35.47 -4.74 3.53
CA HIS A 544 -35.17 -3.82 4.63
C HIS A 544 -33.65 -3.62 4.85
N GLY A 545 -32.92 -3.51 3.75
CA GLY A 545 -31.48 -3.26 3.73
C GLY A 545 -30.84 -3.60 2.40
N VAL A 546 -29.52 -3.80 2.40
CA VAL A 546 -28.70 -4.17 1.23
C VAL A 546 -27.73 -5.30 1.58
N CYS A 547 -27.23 -6.04 0.58
CA CYS A 547 -26.08 -6.93 0.83
C CYS A 547 -24.76 -6.15 0.81
N ASN A 548 -23.90 -6.45 1.78
CA ASN A 548 -22.54 -5.94 1.86
C ASN A 548 -21.55 -6.81 1.07
N SER A 549 -20.28 -6.40 1.04
CA SER A 549 -19.16 -7.07 0.38
C SER A 549 -18.89 -8.49 0.87
N ASN A 550 -19.33 -8.84 2.08
CA ASN A 550 -19.23 -10.17 2.68
C ASN A 550 -20.47 -11.05 2.36
N ARG A 551 -21.39 -10.55 1.53
CA ARG A 551 -22.69 -11.16 1.17
C ARG A 551 -23.66 -11.31 2.35
N ASN A 552 -23.47 -10.58 3.45
CA ASN A 552 -24.45 -10.48 4.55
C ASN A 552 -25.33 -9.25 4.37
N CYS A 553 -26.47 -9.18 5.06
CA CYS A 553 -27.29 -7.98 5.04
C CYS A 553 -26.71 -6.88 5.94
N HIS A 554 -26.77 -5.64 5.45
CA HIS A 554 -26.69 -4.41 6.23
C HIS A 554 -28.10 -3.82 6.25
N CYS A 555 -28.74 -3.83 7.41
CA CYS A 555 -30.15 -3.50 7.58
C CYS A 555 -30.39 -2.00 7.75
N ASP A 556 -31.52 -1.53 7.26
CA ASP A 556 -32.00 -0.17 7.49
C ASP A 556 -32.34 0.05 8.97
N TYR A 557 -32.29 1.31 9.42
CA TYR A 557 -32.75 1.68 10.75
C TYR A 557 -34.22 1.24 10.96
N GLY A 558 -34.51 0.62 12.10
CA GLY A 558 -35.78 -0.04 12.38
C GLY A 558 -35.74 -1.56 12.28
N TRP A 559 -34.69 -2.15 11.68
CA TRP A 559 -34.55 -3.59 11.43
C TRP A 559 -33.26 -4.19 12.00
N ALA A 560 -33.25 -5.49 12.28
CA ALA A 560 -32.14 -6.19 12.94
C ALA A 560 -31.39 -7.14 11.98
N PRO A 561 -30.04 -7.12 11.95
CA PRO A 561 -29.27 -8.18 11.31
C PRO A 561 -29.51 -9.54 12.03
N PRO A 562 -29.30 -10.69 11.36
CA PRO A 562 -28.60 -10.85 10.08
C PRO A 562 -29.49 -10.80 8.82
N PHE A 563 -30.81 -10.83 8.95
CA PHE A 563 -31.74 -10.95 7.81
C PHE A 563 -32.71 -9.76 7.63
N CYS A 564 -32.66 -8.77 8.52
CA CYS A 564 -33.55 -7.60 8.50
C CYS A 564 -35.06 -7.94 8.60
N GLU A 565 -35.39 -9.10 9.19
CA GLU A 565 -36.77 -9.60 9.39
C GLU A 565 -37.43 -9.04 10.66
N LEU A 566 -36.64 -8.88 11.71
CA LEU A 566 -37.08 -8.45 13.03
C LEU A 566 -36.77 -6.97 13.24
N SER A 567 -37.51 -6.29 14.11
CA SER A 567 -37.22 -4.89 14.42
C SER A 567 -35.91 -4.73 15.20
N GLY A 568 -35.17 -3.67 14.91
CA GLY A 568 -33.86 -3.38 15.49
C GLY A 568 -33.35 -1.98 15.12
N TYR A 569 -32.05 -1.76 15.26
CA TYR A 569 -31.41 -0.44 15.10
C TYR A 569 -30.67 -0.27 13.77
N GLY A 570 -30.71 -1.26 12.87
CA GLY A 570 -29.99 -1.31 11.59
C GLY A 570 -28.60 -1.93 11.68
N GLY A 571 -27.81 -1.82 10.60
CA GLY A 571 -26.43 -2.27 10.52
C GLY A 571 -26.26 -3.73 10.12
N SER A 572 -25.03 -4.25 10.21
CA SER A 572 -24.66 -5.59 9.78
C SER A 572 -23.92 -6.37 10.86
N VAL A 573 -23.89 -7.71 10.72
CA VAL A 573 -23.00 -8.57 11.52
C VAL A 573 -21.51 -8.28 11.28
N ASP A 574 -21.15 -7.64 10.15
CA ASP A 574 -19.77 -7.32 9.80
C ASP A 574 -19.31 -5.91 10.24
N SER A 575 -20.23 -4.95 10.34
CA SER A 575 -19.93 -3.51 10.51
C SER A 575 -20.11 -2.99 11.95
N GLY A 576 -20.35 -3.90 12.90
CA GLY A 576 -20.67 -3.57 14.29
C GLY A 576 -22.14 -3.26 14.55
N PRO A 577 -22.58 -3.31 15.83
CA PRO A 577 -23.93 -2.95 16.22
C PRO A 577 -24.13 -1.44 16.05
N THR A 578 -25.33 -1.03 15.65
CA THR A 578 -25.76 0.38 15.53
C THR A 578 -26.24 0.99 16.84
N TRP A 579 -26.25 0.24 17.95
CA TRP A 579 -26.78 0.67 19.24
C TRP A 579 -25.98 0.13 20.42
N ASN A 580 -25.89 0.90 21.50
CA ASN A 580 -25.17 0.57 22.74
C ASN A 580 -26.01 -0.20 23.77
N GLY A 581 -27.32 -0.37 23.54
CA GLY A 581 -28.23 -1.01 24.50
C GLY A 581 -28.65 -0.13 25.68
N MET A 582 -28.24 1.14 25.73
CA MET A 582 -28.77 2.10 26.71
C MET A 582 -30.19 2.51 26.34
N SER A 583 -30.96 2.96 27.34
CA SER A 583 -32.33 3.41 27.11
C SER A 583 -32.37 4.89 26.71
N PRO A 584 -33.38 5.36 25.92
CA PRO A 584 -33.48 6.78 25.54
C PRO A 584 -33.50 7.76 26.73
N GLY A 585 -33.89 7.31 27.92
CA GLY A 585 -33.91 8.13 29.14
C GLY A 585 -32.54 8.45 29.74
N GLU A 586 -31.48 7.74 29.35
CA GLU A 586 -30.13 7.92 29.93
C GLU A 586 -29.26 8.93 29.15
N LEU A 587 -29.69 9.32 27.94
CA LEU A 587 -28.94 10.23 27.06
C LEU A 587 -29.31 11.72 27.20
N GLY A 588 -30.27 12.07 28.07
CA GLY A 588 -30.60 13.47 28.38
C GLY A 588 -31.13 14.29 27.20
N LEU A 589 -31.58 13.64 26.12
CA LEU A 589 -32.26 14.27 24.99
C LEU A 589 -33.76 14.34 25.28
N THR A 590 -34.22 15.53 25.67
CA THR A 590 -35.64 15.91 25.82
C THR A 590 -36.31 16.17 24.47
#